data_AF-A0AAP6XLB9-F1
#
_entry.id   AF-A0AAP6XLB9-F1
#
_cell.length_a   1.000
_cell.length_b   1.000
_cell.length_c   1.000
_cell.angle_alpha   90.00
_cell.angle_beta   90.00
_cell.angle_gamma   90.00
#
_symmetry.space_group_name_H-M   'P 1'
#
loop_
_entity.id
_entity.type
_entity.pdbx_description
1 polymer ?
#
loop_
_entity_poly.entity_id
_entity_poly.type
_entity_poly.pdbx_seq_one_letter_code
_entity_poly.pdbx_strand_id
1 'polypeptide(L)'
;MKKFIASAVAAATAFTVTVPTTHAATLTPTEQGQCRVTLNDAERGPAWQAERIAKTLTHGMYATAVTEAFEATFEGLKPLGDDHLTQPAIIAVQEIRLAGEEPGARPDYDAARAATKAKLAELGLTSTDADFYLDMKQGSQIPLSPAGKALKGSAGWYIGIDGSVPEVNDLGPDYEVGRTGANTARFLKHMPEWQRNAFASNMSKTYFGQAFDSLESRYYHPLSRAKNCDDNPPLLFSMQNAELPAAPELKNTLPGKPADPDKPAPTPGTPAPDTPTPEQPKTFDAKLAEIIGIIAAVLTALGALFTLLKTAGFNVPDLPQIPGLNK
;
A
#
# COMPACT_ATOMS: atom_id res chain seq x y z
N MET A 1 32.20 10.09 69.36
CA MET A 1 32.45 10.18 67.90
C MET A 1 31.12 10.06 67.17
N LYS A 2 30.80 11.05 66.35
CA LYS A 2 29.59 11.14 65.50
C LYS A 2 29.63 10.06 64.41
N LYS A 3 28.47 9.52 64.04
CA LYS A 3 28.08 9.26 62.65
C LYS A 3 26.56 9.14 62.57
N PHE A 4 25.95 10.26 62.15
CA PHE A 4 24.58 10.34 61.69
C PHE A 4 24.51 9.65 60.32
N ILE A 5 23.60 8.68 60.15
CA ILE A 5 23.22 8.19 58.83
C ILE A 5 21.95 8.95 58.45
N ALA A 6 22.12 9.91 57.53
CA ALA A 6 21.01 10.66 56.98
C ALA A 6 20.13 9.73 56.13
N SER A 7 18.88 9.57 56.53
CA SER A 7 17.82 9.05 55.68
C SER A 7 17.54 10.09 54.59
N ALA A 8 18.13 9.89 53.42
CA ALA A 8 17.75 10.61 52.21
C ALA A 8 16.37 10.12 51.77
N VAL A 9 15.32 10.78 52.27
CA VAL A 9 14.00 10.73 51.66
C VAL A 9 14.15 11.43 50.32
N ALA A 10 14.33 10.65 49.25
CA ALA A 10 14.15 11.16 47.91
C ALA A 10 12.67 11.52 47.80
N ALA A 11 12.38 12.81 47.94
CA ALA A 11 11.11 13.38 47.50
C ALA A 11 11.01 13.05 46.01
N ALA A 12 10.24 12.02 45.68
CA ALA A 12 9.67 11.88 44.36
C ALA A 12 8.74 13.10 44.22
N THR A 13 9.30 14.20 43.72
CA THR A 13 8.50 15.20 43.04
C THR A 13 7.80 14.45 41.94
N ALA A 14 6.57 14.06 42.21
CA ALA A 14 5.61 13.75 41.17
C ALA A 14 5.57 15.00 40.30
N PHE A 15 6.37 15.01 39.24
CA PHE A 15 6.04 15.74 38.04
C PHE A 15 4.73 15.09 37.58
N THR A 16 3.62 15.54 38.15
CA THR A 16 2.41 15.74 37.37
C THR A 16 2.80 16.73 36.30
N VAL A 17 3.42 16.22 35.24
CA VAL A 17 3.28 16.81 33.93
C VAL A 17 1.80 16.61 33.64
N THR A 18 0.97 17.54 34.13
CA THR A 18 -0.21 17.93 33.38
C THR A 18 0.35 18.45 32.06
N VAL A 19 0.61 17.53 31.13
CA VAL A 19 0.76 17.89 29.73
C VAL A 19 -0.54 18.62 29.45
N PRO A 20 -0.53 19.91 29.14
CA PRO A 20 -1.74 20.54 28.68
C PRO A 20 -2.25 19.67 27.52
N THR A 21 -3.51 19.25 27.56
CA THR A 21 -4.21 18.55 26.48
C THR A 21 -4.41 19.51 25.31
N THR A 22 -3.33 20.12 24.86
CA THR A 22 -3.35 21.16 23.86
C THR A 22 -3.04 20.54 22.52
N HIS A 23 -4.00 20.73 21.62
CA HIS A 23 -3.91 20.67 20.16
C HIS A 23 -4.36 19.35 19.53
N ALA A 24 -5.67 19.08 19.63
CA ALA A 24 -6.41 18.36 18.58
C ALA A 24 -6.95 19.36 17.55
N ALA A 25 -7.41 18.89 16.40
CA ALA A 25 -8.04 19.71 15.38
C ALA A 25 -9.28 20.43 15.95
N THR A 26 -9.54 21.64 15.48
CA THR A 26 -10.76 22.36 15.85
C THR A 26 -11.90 21.91 14.93
N LEU A 27 -13.02 21.48 15.50
CA LEU A 27 -14.25 21.21 14.76
C LEU A 27 -15.20 22.41 14.92
N THR A 28 -15.57 23.02 13.80
CA THR A 28 -16.49 24.16 13.78
C THR A 28 -17.80 23.73 13.10
N PRO A 29 -18.96 23.83 13.78
CA PRO A 29 -20.24 23.57 13.14
C PRO A 29 -20.48 24.49 11.94
N THR A 30 -20.99 23.93 10.84
CA THR A 30 -21.48 24.66 9.68
C THR A 30 -22.96 24.99 9.84
N GLU A 31 -23.47 25.91 9.02
CA GLU A 31 -24.91 26.23 8.98
C GLU A 31 -25.79 25.03 8.62
N GLN A 32 -25.21 24.00 7.99
CA GLN A 32 -25.87 22.77 7.57
C GLN A 32 -25.78 21.65 8.63
N GLY A 33 -25.24 21.94 9.82
CA GLY A 33 -25.10 20.98 10.91
C GLY A 33 -23.95 19.98 10.75
N GLN A 34 -23.07 20.19 9.78
CA GLN A 34 -21.84 19.41 9.60
C GLN A 34 -20.67 20.09 10.30
N CYS A 35 -19.50 19.45 10.32
CA CYS A 35 -18.35 19.94 11.06
C CYS A 35 -17.19 20.21 10.11
N ARG A 36 -16.77 21.47 10.06
CA ARG A 36 -15.57 21.88 9.36
C ARG A 36 -14.36 21.59 10.25
N VAL A 37 -13.39 20.87 9.71
CA VAL A 37 -12.12 20.58 10.37
C VAL A 37 -11.16 21.74 10.15
N THR A 38 -10.44 22.14 11.19
CA THR A 38 -9.27 23.03 11.08
C THR A 38 -8.11 22.37 11.80
N LEU A 39 -7.08 21.97 11.04
CA LEU A 39 -5.94 21.27 11.59
C LEU A 39 -4.99 22.25 12.30
N ASN A 40 -4.47 21.81 13.45
CA ASN A 40 -3.36 22.50 14.10
C ASN A 40 -2.02 22.16 13.41
N ASP A 41 -0.97 22.86 13.81
CA ASP A 41 0.37 22.70 13.22
C ASP A 41 0.92 21.27 13.35
N ALA A 42 0.56 20.53 14.40
CA ALA A 42 1.02 19.16 14.62
C ALA A 42 0.34 18.15 13.69
N GLU A 43 -0.89 18.42 13.24
CA GLU A 43 -1.67 17.52 12.38
C GLU A 43 -1.52 17.83 10.89
N ARG A 44 -1.14 19.06 10.50
CA ARG A 44 -0.99 19.43 9.08
C ARG A 44 0.06 18.58 8.35
N GLY A 45 1.22 18.34 8.97
CA GLY A 45 2.28 17.52 8.38
C GLY A 45 1.82 16.07 8.10
N PRO A 46 1.32 15.35 9.12
CA PRO A 46 0.73 14.03 8.96
C PRO A 46 -0.45 13.98 7.96
N ALA A 47 -1.30 15.00 7.94
CA ALA A 47 -2.40 15.09 6.98
C ALA A 47 -1.89 15.22 5.53
N TRP A 48 -0.85 16.04 5.29
CA TRP A 48 -0.21 16.13 3.97
C TRP A 48 0.42 14.82 3.52
N GLN A 49 0.98 14.03 4.45
CA GLN A 49 1.49 12.70 4.14
C GLN A 49 0.37 11.74 3.77
N ALA A 50 -0.72 11.73 4.55
CA ALA A 50 -1.90 10.92 4.25
C ALA A 50 -2.50 11.29 2.88
N GLU A 51 -2.60 12.58 2.58
CA GLU A 51 -3.05 13.09 1.28
C GLU A 51 -2.15 12.61 0.13
N ARG A 52 -0.82 12.67 0.30
CA ARG A 52 0.12 12.19 -0.72
C ARG A 52 -0.03 10.70 -1.00
N ILE A 53 -0.26 9.89 0.03
CA ILE A 53 -0.54 8.45 -0.12
C ILE A 53 -1.90 8.27 -0.79
N ALA A 54 -2.94 8.98 -0.35
CA ALA A 54 -4.28 8.86 -0.91
C ALA A 54 -4.32 9.18 -2.42
N LYS A 55 -3.54 10.16 -2.87
CA LYS A 55 -3.41 10.53 -4.29
C LYS A 55 -2.81 9.43 -5.17
N THR A 56 -2.13 8.43 -4.61
CA THR A 56 -1.64 7.27 -5.37
C THR A 56 -2.66 6.14 -5.47
N LEU A 57 -3.72 6.16 -4.64
CA LEU A 57 -4.77 5.14 -4.58
C LEU A 57 -5.81 5.37 -5.68
N THR A 58 -5.39 5.20 -6.93
CA THR A 58 -6.24 5.39 -8.11
C THR A 58 -6.85 4.07 -8.60
N HIS A 59 -7.83 4.16 -9.50
CA HIS A 59 -8.40 2.99 -10.19
C HIS A 59 -7.34 2.19 -10.95
N GLY A 60 -6.35 2.86 -11.56
CA GLY A 60 -5.22 2.23 -12.23
C GLY A 60 -4.33 1.45 -11.26
N MET A 61 -3.96 2.05 -10.12
CA MET A 61 -3.18 1.37 -9.08
C MET A 61 -3.92 0.15 -8.51
N TYR A 62 -5.23 0.29 -8.29
CA TYR A 62 -6.09 -0.81 -7.85
C TYR A 62 -6.15 -1.94 -8.88
N ALA A 63 -6.31 -1.63 -10.17
CA ALA A 63 -6.34 -2.64 -11.23
C ALA A 63 -5.03 -3.43 -11.33
N THR A 64 -3.88 -2.74 -11.19
CA THR A 64 -2.56 -3.39 -11.10
C THR A 64 -2.49 -4.32 -9.90
N ALA A 65 -2.83 -3.84 -8.71
CA ALA A 65 -2.78 -4.63 -7.49
C ALA A 65 -3.70 -5.87 -7.53
N VAL A 66 -4.92 -5.72 -8.04
CA VAL A 66 -5.85 -6.86 -8.20
C VAL A 66 -5.30 -7.86 -9.21
N THR A 67 -4.74 -7.40 -10.32
CA THR A 67 -4.12 -8.27 -11.33
C THR A 67 -2.95 -9.07 -10.74
N GLU A 68 -2.06 -8.42 -10.01
CA GLU A 68 -0.94 -9.07 -9.29
C GLU A 68 -1.46 -10.10 -8.29
N ALA A 69 -2.50 -9.77 -7.52
CA ALA A 69 -3.09 -10.68 -6.55
C ALA A 69 -3.71 -11.91 -7.22
N PHE A 70 -4.41 -11.75 -8.34
CA PHE A 70 -4.92 -12.85 -9.15
C PHE A 70 -3.78 -13.73 -9.69
N GLU A 71 -2.78 -13.14 -10.34
CA GLU A 71 -1.66 -13.87 -10.96
C GLU A 71 -0.78 -14.58 -9.94
N ALA A 72 -0.69 -14.07 -8.70
CA ALA A 72 -0.04 -14.75 -7.59
C ALA A 72 -0.88 -15.87 -6.94
N THR A 73 -2.20 -15.88 -7.18
CA THR A 73 -3.13 -16.86 -6.59
C THR A 73 -3.35 -18.05 -7.52
N PHE A 74 -3.37 -17.81 -8.83
CA PHE A 74 -3.69 -18.82 -9.84
C PHE A 74 -2.46 -19.11 -10.71
N GLU A 75 -1.86 -20.27 -10.49
CA GLU A 75 -0.79 -20.76 -11.35
C GLU A 75 -1.27 -20.87 -12.81
N GLY A 76 -0.46 -20.41 -13.76
CA GLY A 76 -0.80 -20.42 -15.19
C GLY A 76 -1.77 -19.31 -15.65
N LEU A 77 -2.29 -18.47 -14.73
CA LEU A 77 -3.20 -17.38 -15.10
C LEU A 77 -2.51 -16.28 -15.92
N LYS A 78 -1.29 -15.92 -15.51
CA LYS A 78 -0.53 -14.82 -16.10
C LYS A 78 -0.34 -14.96 -17.63
N PRO A 79 0.14 -16.10 -18.17
CA PRO A 79 0.25 -16.28 -19.62
C PRO A 79 -1.06 -16.06 -20.37
N LEU A 80 -2.19 -16.55 -19.85
CA LEU A 80 -3.49 -16.36 -20.49
C LEU A 80 -3.93 -14.89 -20.51
N GLY A 81 -3.67 -14.17 -19.42
CA GLY A 81 -3.90 -12.73 -19.35
C GLY A 81 -2.97 -11.93 -20.26
N ASP A 82 -1.70 -12.29 -20.34
CA ASP A 82 -0.73 -11.62 -21.22
C ASP A 82 -1.09 -11.86 -22.70
N ASP A 83 -1.43 -13.10 -23.09
CA ASP A 83 -1.93 -13.43 -24.43
C ASP A 83 -3.19 -12.63 -24.79
N HIS A 84 -4.11 -12.48 -23.83
CA HIS A 84 -5.33 -11.69 -24.02
C HIS A 84 -5.05 -10.25 -24.44
N LEU A 85 -4.05 -9.61 -23.83
CA LEU A 85 -3.70 -8.21 -24.11
C LEU A 85 -3.09 -8.00 -25.50
N THR A 86 -2.57 -9.06 -26.12
CA THR A 86 -1.99 -8.98 -27.48
C THR A 86 -3.03 -9.08 -28.60
N GLN A 87 -4.28 -9.44 -28.27
CA GLN A 87 -5.32 -9.61 -29.28
C GLN A 87 -5.72 -8.26 -29.90
N PRO A 88 -5.80 -8.12 -31.24
CA PRO A 88 -6.09 -6.85 -31.90
C PRO A 88 -7.39 -6.16 -31.43
N ALA A 89 -8.46 -6.93 -31.20
CA ALA A 89 -9.73 -6.40 -30.72
C ALA A 89 -9.62 -5.81 -29.29
N ILE A 90 -8.74 -6.38 -28.46
CA ILE A 90 -8.49 -5.90 -27.09
C ILE A 90 -7.63 -4.65 -27.11
N ILE A 91 -6.58 -4.61 -27.93
CA ILE A 91 -5.74 -3.42 -28.13
C ILE A 91 -6.58 -2.25 -28.62
N ALA A 92 -7.41 -2.45 -29.64
CA ALA A 92 -8.26 -1.40 -30.21
C ALA A 92 -9.20 -0.78 -29.17
N VAL A 93 -9.79 -1.58 -28.27
CA VAL A 93 -10.64 -1.06 -27.19
C VAL A 93 -9.84 -0.28 -26.15
N GLN A 94 -8.62 -0.73 -25.80
CA GLN A 94 -7.78 0.00 -24.86
C GLN A 94 -7.30 1.34 -25.43
N GLU A 95 -7.04 1.43 -26.73
CA GLU A 95 -6.72 2.69 -27.40
C GLU A 95 -7.86 3.71 -27.29
N ILE A 96 -9.11 3.27 -27.51
CA ILE A 96 -10.30 4.13 -27.37
C ILE A 96 -10.45 4.61 -25.92
N ARG A 97 -10.33 3.69 -24.95
CA ARG A 97 -10.39 4.04 -23.51
C ARG A 97 -9.27 4.98 -23.09
N LEU A 98 -8.07 4.81 -23.65
CA LEU A 98 -6.93 5.69 -23.38
C LEU A 98 -7.18 7.11 -23.91
N ALA A 99 -7.89 7.25 -25.03
CA ALA A 99 -8.36 8.54 -25.54
C ALA A 99 -9.50 9.15 -24.71
N GLY A 100 -10.06 8.43 -23.73
CA GLY A 100 -11.18 8.88 -22.91
C GLY A 100 -12.54 8.70 -23.58
N GLU A 101 -12.61 7.84 -24.59
CA GLU A 101 -13.83 7.56 -25.34
C GLU A 101 -14.45 6.23 -24.94
N GLU A 102 -15.75 6.09 -25.17
CA GLU A 102 -16.49 4.84 -24.96
C GLU A 102 -16.47 3.99 -26.25
N PRO A 103 -15.99 2.74 -26.20
CA PRO A 103 -15.78 1.90 -27.39
C PRO A 103 -17.07 1.45 -28.10
N GLY A 104 -18.24 1.67 -27.51
CA GLY A 104 -19.52 1.21 -28.05
C GLY A 104 -19.63 -0.32 -28.14
N ALA A 105 -20.60 -0.81 -28.91
CA ALA A 105 -20.78 -2.25 -29.14
C ALA A 105 -19.67 -2.81 -30.04
N ARG A 106 -18.97 -3.85 -29.56
CA ARG A 106 -17.80 -4.43 -30.24
C ARG A 106 -17.86 -5.97 -30.22
N PRO A 107 -18.59 -6.59 -31.16
CA PRO A 107 -18.73 -8.06 -31.21
C PRO A 107 -17.39 -8.80 -31.35
N ASP A 108 -16.38 -8.17 -31.97
CA ASP A 108 -15.02 -8.68 -32.08
C ASP A 108 -14.29 -8.74 -30.73
N TYR A 109 -14.46 -7.70 -29.92
CA TYR A 109 -13.96 -7.64 -28.54
C TYR A 109 -14.68 -8.65 -27.65
N ASP A 110 -16.00 -8.76 -27.78
CA ASP A 110 -16.81 -9.71 -27.00
C ASP A 110 -16.43 -11.16 -27.33
N ALA A 111 -16.20 -11.49 -28.61
CA ALA A 111 -15.73 -12.80 -29.04
C ALA A 111 -14.31 -13.11 -28.52
N ALA A 112 -13.39 -12.13 -28.60
CA ALA A 112 -12.03 -12.24 -28.06
C ALA A 112 -12.04 -12.51 -26.54
N ARG A 113 -12.88 -11.78 -25.79
CA ARG A 113 -13.07 -12.01 -24.36
C ARG A 113 -13.68 -13.37 -24.08
N ALA A 114 -14.72 -13.79 -24.79
CA ALA A 114 -15.35 -15.08 -24.61
C ALA A 114 -14.36 -16.23 -24.83
N ALA A 115 -13.50 -16.14 -25.85
CA ALA A 115 -12.45 -17.12 -26.12
C ALA A 115 -11.41 -17.18 -24.99
N THR A 116 -10.98 -16.04 -24.44
CA THR A 116 -10.07 -16.03 -23.27
C THR A 116 -10.76 -16.62 -22.03
N LYS A 117 -12.02 -16.26 -21.76
CA LYS A 117 -12.78 -16.78 -20.61
C LYS A 117 -12.92 -18.29 -20.63
N ALA A 118 -13.09 -18.89 -21.81
CA ALA A 118 -13.13 -20.35 -21.94
C ALA A 118 -11.84 -21.01 -21.41
N LYS A 119 -10.67 -20.43 -21.71
CA LYS A 119 -9.38 -20.89 -21.18
C LYS A 119 -9.22 -20.63 -19.69
N LEU A 120 -9.69 -19.48 -19.20
CA LEU A 120 -9.67 -19.14 -17.77
C LEU A 120 -10.53 -20.07 -16.92
N ALA A 121 -11.64 -20.57 -17.48
CA ALA A 121 -12.49 -21.53 -16.81
C ALA A 121 -11.77 -22.86 -16.51
N GLU A 122 -10.80 -23.26 -17.35
CA GLU A 122 -9.95 -24.44 -17.11
C GLU A 122 -9.04 -24.27 -15.88
N LEU A 123 -8.77 -23.02 -15.46
CA LEU A 123 -8.03 -22.69 -14.24
C LEU A 123 -8.95 -22.46 -13.01
N GLY A 124 -10.26 -22.67 -13.16
CA GLY A 124 -11.23 -22.51 -12.08
C GLY A 124 -11.75 -21.09 -11.88
N LEU A 125 -11.43 -20.13 -12.76
CA LEU A 125 -12.06 -18.81 -12.75
C LEU A 125 -13.43 -18.89 -13.45
N THR A 126 -14.51 -18.91 -12.66
CA THR A 126 -15.89 -18.88 -13.19
C THR A 126 -16.19 -17.56 -13.92
N SER A 127 -17.26 -17.49 -14.73
CA SER A 127 -17.43 -16.40 -15.71
C SER A 127 -17.31 -14.99 -15.14
N THR A 128 -17.91 -14.72 -13.98
CA THR A 128 -17.88 -13.38 -13.36
C THR A 128 -16.50 -13.04 -12.80
N ASP A 129 -15.81 -14.02 -12.20
CA ASP A 129 -14.44 -13.81 -11.69
C ASP A 129 -13.44 -13.63 -12.85
N ALA A 130 -13.66 -14.37 -13.95
CA ALA A 130 -12.88 -14.22 -15.18
C ALA A 130 -13.12 -12.84 -15.82
N ASP A 131 -14.36 -12.34 -15.87
CA ASP A 131 -14.63 -10.98 -16.34
C ASP A 131 -13.93 -9.93 -15.48
N PHE A 132 -14.03 -10.08 -14.16
CA PHE A 132 -13.38 -9.15 -13.24
C PHE A 132 -11.86 -9.17 -13.38
N TYR A 133 -11.24 -10.36 -13.49
CA TYR A 133 -9.81 -10.48 -13.78
C TYR A 133 -9.44 -9.79 -15.10
N LEU A 134 -10.18 -10.05 -16.19
CA LEU A 134 -9.88 -9.46 -17.50
C LEU A 134 -10.05 -7.93 -17.50
N ASP A 135 -11.03 -7.40 -16.79
CA ASP A 135 -11.22 -5.94 -16.66
C ASP A 135 -10.06 -5.29 -15.88
N MET A 136 -9.62 -5.91 -14.79
CA MET A 136 -8.46 -5.44 -14.02
C MET A 136 -7.17 -5.60 -14.82
N LYS A 137 -7.02 -6.71 -15.56
CA LYS A 137 -5.86 -6.98 -16.43
C LYS A 137 -5.75 -5.92 -17.53
N GLN A 138 -6.84 -5.60 -18.22
CA GLN A 138 -6.87 -4.51 -19.20
C GLN A 138 -6.65 -3.14 -18.55
N GLY A 139 -7.28 -2.87 -17.40
CA GLY A 139 -7.10 -1.61 -16.66
C GLY A 139 -5.65 -1.38 -16.22
N SER A 140 -4.94 -2.45 -15.83
CA SER A 140 -3.52 -2.40 -15.44
C SER A 140 -2.58 -1.99 -16.58
N GLN A 141 -3.01 -2.11 -17.84
CA GLN A 141 -2.23 -1.68 -19.01
C GLN A 141 -2.36 -0.20 -19.31
N ILE A 142 -3.46 0.43 -18.89
CA ILE A 142 -3.69 1.87 -19.09
C ILE A 142 -4.02 2.55 -17.75
N PRO A 143 -3.16 2.40 -16.72
CA PRO A 143 -3.46 2.87 -15.37
C PRO A 143 -3.51 4.40 -15.28
N LEU A 144 -3.03 5.12 -16.30
CA LEU A 144 -3.05 6.57 -16.40
C LEU A 144 -4.09 7.09 -17.42
N SER A 145 -5.01 6.24 -17.89
CA SER A 145 -6.21 6.67 -18.62
C SER A 145 -7.07 7.62 -17.77
N PRO A 146 -8.01 8.39 -18.37
CA PRO A 146 -8.90 9.28 -17.60
C PRO A 146 -9.62 8.56 -16.46
N ALA A 147 -10.15 7.36 -16.70
CA ALA A 147 -10.75 6.51 -15.67
C ALA A 147 -9.71 5.98 -14.69
N GLY A 148 -8.52 5.57 -15.16
CA GLY A 148 -7.44 5.04 -14.34
C GLY A 148 -6.89 6.04 -13.31
N LYS A 149 -6.88 7.34 -13.63
CA LYS A 149 -6.42 8.42 -12.74
C LYS A 149 -7.42 8.78 -11.64
N ALA A 150 -8.69 8.39 -11.77
CA ALA A 150 -9.68 8.66 -10.74
C ALA A 150 -9.33 7.94 -9.43
N LEU A 151 -9.58 8.59 -8.30
CA LEU A 151 -9.37 8.00 -6.98
C LEU A 151 -10.28 6.78 -6.79
N LYS A 152 -9.75 5.74 -6.15
CA LYS A 152 -10.50 4.51 -5.87
C LYS A 152 -10.95 4.46 -4.41
N GLY A 153 -12.22 4.12 -4.20
CA GLY A 153 -12.75 3.88 -2.87
C GLY A 153 -12.73 5.13 -1.99
N SER A 154 -12.38 4.95 -0.71
CA SER A 154 -12.35 6.02 0.29
C SER A 154 -11.12 6.92 0.23
N ALA A 155 -10.25 6.79 -0.78
CA ALA A 155 -9.03 7.60 -0.90
C ALA A 155 -9.32 9.12 -0.86
N GLY A 156 -10.45 9.57 -1.41
CA GLY A 156 -10.85 10.98 -1.39
C GLY A 156 -11.01 11.56 0.03
N TRP A 157 -11.33 10.75 1.04
CA TRP A 157 -11.59 11.22 2.40
C TRP A 157 -10.37 11.85 3.08
N TYR A 158 -9.17 11.56 2.60
CA TYR A 158 -7.91 12.00 3.20
C TYR A 158 -7.29 13.20 2.49
N ILE A 159 -7.98 13.76 1.48
CA ILE A 159 -7.46 14.84 0.64
C ILE A 159 -8.13 16.16 1.05
N GLY A 160 -7.33 17.21 1.28
CA GLY A 160 -7.86 18.56 1.48
C GLY A 160 -8.76 18.71 2.71
N ILE A 161 -8.51 17.92 3.76
CA ILE A 161 -9.36 17.90 4.98
C ILE A 161 -9.26 19.20 5.80
N ASP A 162 -8.13 19.90 5.74
CA ASP A 162 -7.93 21.16 6.46
C ASP A 162 -8.81 22.26 5.86
N GLY A 163 -9.75 22.78 6.66
CA GLY A 163 -10.76 23.74 6.24
C GLY A 163 -12.01 23.12 5.59
N SER A 164 -12.08 21.79 5.47
CA SER A 164 -13.18 21.08 4.79
C SER A 164 -14.07 20.30 5.75
N VAL A 165 -15.21 19.83 5.26
CA VAL A 165 -16.08 18.90 5.98
C VAL A 165 -15.62 17.47 5.67
N PRO A 166 -15.43 16.59 6.68
CA PRO A 166 -15.10 15.19 6.44
C PRO A 166 -16.16 14.50 5.58
N GLU A 167 -15.77 14.02 4.41
CA GLU A 167 -16.73 13.37 3.52
C GLU A 167 -17.09 11.99 4.06
N VAL A 168 -16.14 11.21 4.62
CA VAL A 168 -16.21 9.81 5.11
C VAL A 168 -17.45 9.07 4.56
N ASN A 169 -18.10 8.12 5.22
CA ASN A 169 -19.41 7.53 4.88
C ASN A 169 -19.46 6.24 5.69
N ASP A 170 -20.66 5.79 6.04
CA ASP A 170 -20.79 4.46 6.59
C ASP A 170 -20.38 3.43 5.53
N LEU A 171 -19.48 2.52 5.90
CA LEU A 171 -18.96 1.47 5.01
C LEU A 171 -19.83 0.21 5.06
N GLY A 172 -20.81 0.17 5.96
CA GLY A 172 -21.73 -0.94 6.16
C GLY A 172 -21.18 -1.98 7.14
N PRO A 173 -22.06 -2.84 7.68
CA PRO A 173 -21.73 -3.78 8.76
C PRO A 173 -20.75 -4.89 8.34
N ASP A 174 -20.72 -5.23 7.05
CA ASP A 174 -19.88 -6.31 6.50
C ASP A 174 -18.52 -5.81 5.98
N TYR A 175 -18.17 -4.55 6.22
CA TYR A 175 -16.90 -3.97 5.79
C TYR A 175 -15.87 -4.02 6.92
N GLU A 176 -14.72 -4.61 6.61
CA GLU A 176 -13.61 -4.69 7.56
C GLU A 176 -12.62 -3.54 7.32
N VAL A 177 -12.66 -2.54 8.20
CA VAL A 177 -11.74 -1.38 8.17
C VAL A 177 -10.29 -1.88 8.20
N GLY A 178 -9.47 -1.45 7.23
CA GLY A 178 -8.06 -1.81 7.16
C GLY A 178 -7.79 -3.22 6.61
N ARG A 179 -8.75 -3.81 5.89
CA ARG A 179 -8.66 -5.16 5.31
C ARG A 179 -9.07 -5.16 3.83
N THR A 180 -8.46 -4.30 3.03
CA THR A 180 -8.72 -4.12 1.58
C THR A 180 -8.67 -5.44 0.81
N GLY A 181 -7.72 -6.32 1.14
CA GLY A 181 -7.64 -7.65 0.53
C GLY A 181 -8.90 -8.48 0.76
N ALA A 182 -9.38 -8.57 2.01
CA ALA A 182 -10.60 -9.30 2.35
C ALA A 182 -11.85 -8.62 1.76
N ASN A 183 -11.91 -7.28 1.86
CA ASN A 183 -12.97 -6.46 1.28
C ASN A 183 -13.07 -6.57 -0.24
N THR A 184 -11.97 -6.87 -0.93
CA THR A 184 -11.97 -7.14 -2.38
C THR A 184 -12.37 -8.59 -2.64
N ALA A 185 -11.81 -9.53 -1.88
CA ALA A 185 -12.06 -10.96 -2.03
C ALA A 185 -13.53 -11.36 -1.81
N ARG A 186 -14.29 -10.62 -0.99
CA ARG A 186 -15.73 -10.90 -0.75
C ARG A 186 -16.59 -10.84 -2.00
N PHE A 187 -16.14 -10.14 -3.05
CA PHE A 187 -16.84 -10.07 -4.32
C PHE A 187 -16.58 -11.29 -5.21
N LEU A 188 -15.55 -12.09 -4.89
CA LEU A 188 -15.14 -13.30 -5.62
C LEU A 188 -15.89 -14.54 -5.12
N LYS A 189 -17.22 -14.44 -4.94
CA LYS A 189 -18.03 -15.42 -4.21
C LYS A 189 -18.01 -16.84 -4.81
N HIS A 190 -17.72 -16.97 -6.10
CA HIS A 190 -17.72 -18.25 -6.80
C HIS A 190 -16.39 -19.00 -6.65
N MET A 191 -15.34 -18.35 -6.14
CA MET A 191 -14.09 -19.02 -5.81
C MET A 191 -14.21 -19.79 -4.49
N PRO A 192 -13.59 -20.98 -4.39
CA PRO A 192 -13.33 -21.65 -3.12
C PRO A 192 -12.73 -20.72 -2.06
N GLU A 193 -13.11 -20.90 -0.80
CA GLU A 193 -12.70 -20.03 0.31
C GLU A 193 -11.18 -19.91 0.45
N TRP A 194 -10.45 -21.02 0.31
CA TRP A 194 -8.99 -21.02 0.40
C TRP A 194 -8.34 -20.17 -0.71
N GLN A 195 -8.91 -20.14 -1.92
CA GLN A 195 -8.44 -19.28 -3.02
C GLN A 195 -8.76 -17.82 -2.77
N ARG A 196 -9.95 -17.51 -2.25
CA ARG A 196 -10.30 -16.14 -1.85
C ARG A 196 -9.37 -15.62 -0.75
N ASN A 197 -9.02 -16.46 0.21
CA ASN A 197 -8.09 -16.11 1.29
C ASN A 197 -6.67 -15.91 0.76
N ALA A 198 -6.23 -16.75 -0.19
CA ALA A 198 -4.95 -16.57 -0.88
C ALA A 198 -4.92 -15.26 -1.69
N PHE A 199 -5.99 -14.97 -2.44
CA PHE A 199 -6.16 -13.70 -3.15
C PHE A 199 -6.11 -12.51 -2.18
N ALA A 200 -6.86 -12.55 -1.08
CA ALA A 200 -6.86 -11.50 -0.06
C ALA A 200 -5.45 -11.28 0.51
N SER A 201 -4.74 -12.36 0.82
CA SER A 201 -3.35 -12.29 1.33
C SER A 201 -2.40 -11.69 0.29
N ASN A 202 -2.52 -12.07 -0.98
CA ASN A 202 -1.68 -11.52 -2.04
C ASN A 202 -2.00 -10.05 -2.32
N MET A 203 -3.28 -9.66 -2.28
CA MET A 203 -3.70 -8.26 -2.40
C MET A 203 -3.12 -7.41 -1.26
N SER A 204 -3.13 -7.90 -0.02
CA SER A 204 -2.52 -7.20 1.12
C SER A 204 -1.00 -7.05 1.03
N LYS A 205 -0.31 -7.77 0.14
CA LYS A 205 1.12 -7.59 -0.13
C LYS A 205 1.41 -6.49 -1.15
N THR A 206 0.41 -6.08 -1.95
CA THR A 206 0.59 -5.02 -2.96
C THR A 206 0.75 -3.65 -2.30
N TYR A 207 1.36 -2.69 -3.01
CA TYR A 207 1.43 -1.31 -2.53
C TYR A 207 0.03 -0.73 -2.25
N PHE A 208 -0.94 -0.94 -3.16
CA PHE A 208 -2.31 -0.45 -2.97
C PHE A 208 -2.92 -0.98 -1.69
N GLY A 209 -2.84 -2.30 -1.45
CA GLY A 209 -3.39 -2.94 -0.27
C GLY A 209 -2.80 -2.36 1.01
N GLN A 210 -1.46 -2.30 1.10
CA GLN A 210 -0.77 -1.76 2.28
C GLN A 210 -1.08 -0.28 2.52
N ALA A 211 -1.07 0.53 1.46
CA ALA A 211 -1.32 1.97 1.54
C ALA A 211 -2.77 2.27 1.96
N PHE A 212 -3.74 1.60 1.35
CA PHE A 212 -5.15 1.76 1.68
C PHE A 212 -5.45 1.27 3.10
N ASP A 213 -4.95 0.09 3.48
CA ASP A 213 -5.14 -0.48 4.82
C ASP A 213 -4.54 0.43 5.90
N SER A 214 -3.39 1.03 5.62
CA SER A 214 -2.73 1.96 6.53
C SER A 214 -3.53 3.24 6.75
N LEU A 215 -4.04 3.86 5.68
CA LEU A 215 -4.88 5.06 5.81
C LEU A 215 -6.18 4.77 6.55
N GLU A 216 -6.87 3.70 6.13
CA GLU A 216 -8.19 3.36 6.66
C GLU A 216 -8.13 2.97 8.14
N SER A 217 -7.18 2.10 8.52
CA SER A 217 -7.00 1.67 9.92
C SER A 217 -6.73 2.84 10.88
N ARG A 218 -6.07 3.88 10.39
CA ARG A 218 -5.62 5.00 11.23
C ARG A 218 -6.64 6.12 11.30
N TYR A 219 -7.29 6.42 10.18
CA TYR A 219 -8.01 7.69 10.02
C TYR A 219 -9.52 7.53 9.82
N TYR A 220 -10.02 6.33 9.49
CA TYR A 220 -11.46 6.14 9.29
C TYR A 220 -12.28 6.54 10.52
N HIS A 221 -11.98 5.96 11.70
CA HIS A 221 -12.78 6.22 12.90
C HIS A 221 -12.61 7.64 13.47
N PRO A 222 -11.41 8.25 13.50
CA PRO A 222 -11.27 9.66 13.86
C PRO A 222 -12.04 10.59 12.92
N LEU A 223 -11.92 10.42 11.61
CA LEU A 223 -12.61 11.26 10.63
C LEU A 223 -14.13 11.05 10.63
N SER A 224 -14.60 9.81 10.88
CA SER A 224 -16.03 9.52 11.00
C SER A 224 -16.63 10.22 12.23
N ARG A 225 -15.95 10.19 13.39
CA ARG A 225 -16.38 10.91 14.59
C ARG A 225 -16.38 12.42 14.41
N ALA A 226 -15.41 12.95 13.67
CA ALA A 226 -15.31 14.39 13.39
C ALA A 226 -16.57 14.98 12.72
N LYS A 227 -17.43 14.16 12.10
CA LYS A 227 -18.73 14.59 11.53
C LYS A 227 -19.73 15.11 12.56
N ASN A 228 -19.58 14.77 13.83
CA ASN A 228 -20.56 15.07 14.88
C ASN A 228 -20.19 16.27 15.77
N CYS A 229 -19.09 16.96 15.49
CA CYS A 229 -18.64 18.17 16.19
C CYS A 229 -18.41 17.89 17.68
N ASP A 230 -17.78 16.75 17.98
CA ASP A 230 -17.40 16.40 19.34
C ASP A 230 -16.65 17.58 19.99
N ASP A 231 -17.02 17.94 21.21
CA ASP A 231 -16.41 19.07 21.95
C ASP A 231 -14.91 18.84 22.25
N ASN A 232 -14.44 17.60 22.12
CA ASN A 232 -13.04 17.22 22.32
C ASN A 232 -12.64 16.10 21.34
N PRO A 233 -12.41 16.43 20.06
CA PRO A 233 -12.08 15.42 19.06
C PRO A 233 -10.71 14.80 19.36
N PRO A 234 -10.52 13.50 19.11
CA PRO A 234 -9.18 12.91 19.13
C PRO A 234 -8.32 13.51 18.01
N LEU A 235 -7.01 13.29 18.04
CA LEU A 235 -6.14 13.56 16.89
C LEU A 235 -6.72 12.87 15.66
N LEU A 236 -6.98 13.67 14.62
CA LEU A 236 -7.49 13.21 13.34
C LEU A 236 -6.35 12.61 12.52
N PHE A 237 -5.16 13.20 12.60
CA PHE A 237 -3.95 12.68 11.94
C PHE A 237 -2.81 12.56 12.94
N SER A 238 -2.22 11.37 13.06
CA SER A 238 -1.11 11.10 13.99
C SER A 238 0.22 10.99 13.27
N MET A 239 1.29 11.39 13.97
CA MET A 239 2.69 11.42 13.51
C MET A 239 3.33 10.05 13.24
N GLN A 240 2.60 8.94 13.38
CA GLN A 240 3.16 7.64 13.05
C GLN A 240 3.33 7.58 11.54
N ASN A 241 4.57 7.52 11.05
CA ASN A 241 4.80 7.24 9.64
C ASN A 241 4.17 5.89 9.29
N ALA A 242 3.44 5.83 8.18
CA ALA A 242 3.14 4.55 7.57
C ALA A 242 4.44 4.08 6.92
N GLU A 243 5.05 3.02 7.45
CA GLU A 243 6.15 2.33 6.78
C GLU A 243 5.57 1.65 5.53
N LEU A 244 5.45 2.41 4.45
CA LEU A 244 4.95 1.93 3.17
C LEU A 244 6.12 1.75 2.21
N PRO A 245 6.08 0.73 1.35
CA PRO A 245 7.00 0.66 0.22
C PRO A 245 6.83 1.90 -0.67
N ALA A 246 7.86 2.20 -1.46
CA ALA A 246 7.75 3.26 -2.47
C ALA A 246 6.60 2.94 -3.43
N ALA A 247 5.81 3.97 -3.77
CA ALA A 247 4.75 3.82 -4.75
C ALA A 247 5.36 3.37 -6.09
N PRO A 248 4.83 2.31 -6.74
CA PRO A 248 5.34 1.86 -8.01
C PRO A 248 5.07 2.92 -9.09
N GLU A 249 6.00 3.08 -10.02
CA GLU A 249 5.78 3.94 -11.19
C GLU A 249 4.75 3.30 -12.11
N LEU A 250 3.63 3.98 -12.32
CA LEU A 250 2.60 3.56 -13.28
C LEU A 250 2.95 4.09 -14.68
N LYS A 251 2.79 3.22 -15.70
CA LYS A 251 2.99 3.56 -17.11
C LYS A 251 1.90 2.89 -17.94
N ASN A 252 1.45 3.57 -18.99
CA ASN A 252 0.56 2.94 -19.97
C ASN A 252 1.41 2.06 -20.90
N THR A 253 0.98 0.82 -21.10
CA THR A 253 1.65 -0.17 -21.93
C THR A 253 0.65 -0.81 -22.86
N LEU A 254 0.69 -0.44 -24.15
CA LEU A 254 -0.07 -1.12 -25.18
C LEU A 254 0.90 -1.92 -26.07
N PRO A 255 0.67 -3.23 -26.30
CA PRO A 255 1.50 -4.01 -27.21
C PRO A 255 1.63 -3.32 -28.58
N GLY A 256 2.86 -3.25 -29.10
CA GLY A 256 3.15 -2.64 -30.40
C GLY A 256 3.25 -1.10 -30.41
N LYS A 257 3.02 -0.42 -29.28
CA LYS A 257 3.31 1.02 -29.13
C LYS A 257 4.48 1.26 -28.17
N PRO A 258 5.35 2.24 -28.44
CA PRO A 258 6.30 2.70 -27.45
C PRO A 258 5.55 3.15 -26.19
N ALA A 259 6.10 2.85 -25.01
CA ALA A 259 5.56 3.30 -23.72
C ALA A 259 5.52 4.83 -23.55
N ASP A 260 6.05 5.58 -24.53
CA ASP A 260 6.19 7.02 -24.49
C ASP A 260 6.21 7.60 -25.92
N PRO A 261 5.13 8.25 -26.41
CA PRO A 261 5.13 8.90 -27.71
C PRO A 261 5.99 10.19 -27.74
N ASP A 262 6.36 10.73 -26.57
CA ASP A 262 7.18 11.94 -26.43
C ASP A 262 8.67 11.65 -26.23
N LYS A 263 9.07 10.37 -26.21
CA LYS A 263 10.48 9.99 -26.22
C LYS A 263 10.92 9.77 -27.67
N PRO A 264 11.80 10.61 -28.23
CA PRO A 264 12.32 10.37 -29.57
C PRO A 264 12.94 8.98 -29.64
N ALA A 265 12.68 8.26 -30.73
CA ALA A 265 13.39 7.03 -31.03
C ALA A 265 14.91 7.31 -30.92
N PRO A 266 15.69 6.48 -30.23
CA PRO A 266 17.12 6.74 -30.07
C PRO A 266 17.76 6.78 -31.45
N THR A 267 18.29 7.94 -31.81
CA THR A 267 19.11 8.12 -33.01
C THR A 267 20.31 7.17 -32.92
N PRO A 268 20.61 6.37 -33.94
CA PRO A 268 21.86 5.61 -33.97
C PRO A 268 23.02 6.61 -34.10
N GLY A 269 23.75 6.85 -33.01
CA GLY A 269 24.82 7.85 -33.03
C GLY A 269 25.70 7.88 -31.79
N THR A 270 26.88 7.28 -31.95
CA THR A 270 28.14 7.58 -31.26
C THR A 270 28.32 7.03 -29.82
N PRO A 271 29.39 6.27 -29.54
CA PRO A 271 29.62 5.68 -28.22
C PRO A 271 29.86 6.78 -27.18
N ALA A 272 29.10 6.75 -26.08
CA ALA A 272 29.44 7.49 -24.88
C ALA A 272 30.65 6.83 -24.18
N PRO A 273 31.47 7.59 -23.43
CA PRO A 273 32.69 7.10 -22.82
C PRO A 273 32.41 6.05 -21.74
N ASP A 274 33.33 5.09 -21.64
CA ASP A 274 33.31 3.94 -20.72
C ASP A 274 32.77 4.28 -19.32
N THR A 275 31.57 3.77 -19.04
CA THR A 275 31.07 3.60 -17.68
C THR A 275 31.61 2.24 -17.19
N PRO A 276 32.15 2.12 -15.97
CA PRO A 276 32.84 0.91 -15.54
C PRO A 276 31.91 -0.30 -15.61
N THR A 277 32.42 -1.36 -16.23
CA THR A 277 31.80 -2.68 -16.38
C THR A 277 31.19 -3.14 -15.06
N PRO A 278 29.90 -3.55 -15.02
CA PRO A 278 29.34 -4.22 -13.86
C PRO A 278 30.13 -5.50 -13.56
N GLU A 279 30.52 -5.70 -12.30
CA GLU A 279 31.10 -6.94 -11.82
C GLU A 279 30.22 -8.13 -12.22
N GLN A 280 30.88 -9.23 -12.62
CA GLN A 280 30.23 -10.49 -12.98
C GLN A 280 29.20 -10.94 -11.92
N PRO A 281 28.12 -11.63 -12.32
CA PRO A 281 27.13 -12.14 -11.38
C PRO A 281 27.79 -13.06 -10.36
N LYS A 282 27.78 -12.61 -9.09
CA LYS A 282 28.19 -13.41 -7.92
C LYS A 282 27.44 -14.75 -7.95
N THR A 283 28.17 -15.87 -7.91
CA THR A 283 27.60 -17.21 -7.76
C THR A 283 26.82 -17.33 -6.45
N PHE A 284 25.90 -18.30 -6.37
CA PHE A 284 25.02 -18.53 -5.22
C PHE A 284 25.78 -18.59 -3.87
N ASP A 285 26.99 -19.14 -3.87
CA ASP A 285 27.86 -19.22 -2.68
C ASP A 285 28.32 -17.85 -2.15
N ALA A 286 28.55 -16.88 -3.04
CA ALA A 286 28.95 -15.53 -2.64
C ALA A 286 27.79 -14.72 -2.05
N LYS A 287 26.55 -14.95 -2.51
CA LYS A 287 25.35 -14.37 -1.86
C LYS A 287 25.05 -15.01 -0.52
N LEU A 288 25.28 -16.32 -0.36
CA LEU A 288 25.12 -17.00 0.92
C LEU A 288 26.13 -16.50 1.96
N ALA A 289 27.39 -16.29 1.57
CA ALA A 289 28.41 -15.72 2.45
C ALA A 289 28.08 -14.28 2.88
N GLU A 290 27.51 -13.46 1.98
CA GLU A 290 27.08 -12.09 2.28
C GLU A 290 25.90 -12.08 3.29
N ILE A 291 24.93 -12.98 3.12
CA ILE A 291 23.81 -13.15 4.06
C ILE A 291 24.31 -13.62 5.44
N ILE A 292 25.24 -14.58 5.48
CA ILE A 292 25.86 -15.06 6.73
C ILE A 292 26.62 -13.91 7.43
N GLY A 293 27.33 -13.07 6.68
CA GLY A 293 28.02 -11.88 7.20
C GLY A 293 27.06 -10.87 7.84
N ILE A 294 25.90 -10.63 7.22
CA ILE A 294 24.86 -9.74 7.76
C ILE A 294 24.29 -10.31 9.06
N ILE A 295 24.02 -11.62 9.12
CA ILE A 295 23.51 -12.28 10.32
C ILE A 295 24.53 -12.19 11.48
N ALA A 296 25.82 -12.38 11.20
CA ALA A 296 26.87 -12.24 12.20
C ALA A 296 26.97 -10.79 12.74
N ALA A 297 26.82 -9.78 11.87
CA ALA A 297 26.82 -8.38 12.29
C ALA A 297 25.62 -8.04 13.19
N VAL A 298 24.42 -8.55 12.86
CA VAL A 298 23.21 -8.36 13.68
C VAL A 298 23.34 -9.03 15.04
N LEU A 299 23.89 -10.26 15.10
CA LEU A 299 24.13 -10.95 16.37
C LEU A 299 25.16 -10.25 17.25
N THR A 300 26.20 -9.66 16.64
CA THR A 300 27.22 -8.89 17.37
C THR A 300 26.63 -7.58 17.92
N ALA A 301 25.79 -6.89 17.14
CA ALA A 301 25.08 -5.68 17.57
C ALA A 301 24.09 -5.97 18.71
N LEU A 302 23.38 -7.11 18.65
CA LEU A 302 22.51 -7.58 19.73
C LEU A 302 23.32 -7.92 20.99
N GLY A 303 24.46 -8.59 20.86
CA GLY A 303 25.36 -8.85 21.99
C GLY A 303 25.83 -7.56 22.67
N ALA A 304 26.25 -6.56 21.91
CA ALA A 304 26.66 -5.25 22.43
C ALA A 304 25.50 -4.52 23.15
N LEU A 305 24.29 -4.57 22.60
CA LEU A 305 23.09 -3.97 23.18
C LEU A 305 22.71 -4.63 24.51
N PHE A 306 22.76 -5.97 24.61
CA PHE A 306 22.50 -6.70 25.84
C PHE A 306 23.56 -6.41 26.93
N THR A 307 24.81 -6.20 26.52
CA THR A 307 25.90 -5.85 27.43
C THR A 307 25.71 -4.44 28.02
N LEU A 308 25.28 -3.47 27.19
CA LEU A 308 24.90 -2.12 27.60
C LEU A 308 23.66 -2.10 28.53
N LEU A 309 22.69 -2.97 28.27
CA LEU A 309 21.48 -3.09 29.10
C LEU A 309 21.78 -3.68 30.49
N LYS A 310 22.72 -4.64 30.58
CA LYS A 310 23.19 -5.18 31.88
C LYS A 310 23.98 -4.16 32.69
N THR A 311 24.85 -3.35 32.08
CA THR A 311 25.55 -2.26 32.79
C THR A 311 24.61 -1.13 33.22
N ALA A 312 23.48 -0.95 32.52
CA ALA A 312 22.42 -0.02 32.90
C ALA A 312 21.44 -0.56 33.98
N GLY A 313 21.66 -1.77 34.50
CA GLY A 313 20.88 -2.35 35.60
C GLY A 313 19.58 -3.05 35.19
N PHE A 314 19.34 -3.27 33.90
CA PHE A 314 18.20 -4.05 33.43
C PHE A 314 18.49 -5.56 33.52
N ASN A 315 17.57 -6.33 34.09
CA ASN A 315 17.69 -7.77 34.23
C ASN A 315 17.24 -8.45 32.93
N VAL A 316 18.19 -8.73 32.03
CA VAL A 316 17.93 -9.34 30.72
C VAL A 316 18.33 -10.83 30.75
N PRO A 317 17.53 -11.77 30.20
CA PRO A 317 17.86 -13.19 30.17
C PRO A 317 19.19 -13.46 29.47
N ASP A 318 19.95 -14.45 29.96
CA ASP A 318 21.16 -14.91 29.27
C ASP A 318 20.78 -15.55 27.92
N LEU A 319 21.46 -15.10 26.85
CA LEU A 319 21.29 -15.66 25.51
C LEU A 319 21.72 -17.12 25.52
N PRO A 320 20.97 -18.04 24.87
CA PRO A 320 21.39 -19.42 24.72
C PRO A 320 22.71 -19.48 23.94
N GLN A 321 23.74 -20.12 24.52
CA GLN A 321 25.00 -20.36 23.83
C GLN A 321 24.76 -21.32 22.66
N ILE A 322 24.99 -20.84 21.43
CA ILE A 322 25.04 -21.68 20.23
C ILE A 322 26.45 -22.29 20.17
N PRO A 323 26.60 -23.63 20.26
CA PRO A 323 27.91 -24.26 20.12
C PRO A 323 28.47 -24.01 18.71
N GLY A 324 29.65 -23.39 18.61
CA GLY A 324 30.38 -23.26 17.34
C GLY A 324 30.84 -21.85 16.94
N LEU A 325 30.48 -20.80 17.69
CA LEU A 325 30.81 -19.40 17.33
C LEU A 325 32.10 -18.83 17.96
N ASN A 326 32.85 -19.63 18.70
CA ASN A 326 34.20 -19.27 19.15
C ASN A 326 35.23 -20.28 18.65
N LYS A 327 35.73 -20.04 17.44
CA LYS A 327 37.10 -20.36 17.01
C LYS A 327 37.57 -19.30 16.04
#